data_AF-A0A9P7B5X7-F1
#
_entry.id   AF-A0A9P7B5X7-F1
#
_cell.length_a   1.000
_cell.length_b   1.000
_cell.length_c   1.000
_cell.angle_alpha   90.00
_cell.angle_beta   90.00
_cell.angle_gamma   90.00
#
_symmetry.space_group_name_H-M   'P 1'
#
loop_
_entity.id
_entity.type
_entity.pdbx_description
1 polymer ?
#
loop_
_entity_poly.entity_id
_entity_poly.type
_entity_poly.pdbx_seq_one_letter_code
_entity_poly.pdbx_strand_id
1 'polypeptide(L)'
;MIPTTARLAHAYKPLIKFVGNKESLIQIMKSHNYEEVKPHPCTMNNILPGSKDCLSVTDILSKQLPFKVVPYVNKNVASQLANKGKYDFAPRGLKPGELESVFQLPKRYQYKPIDELEIDTINGGGAL
;
A
#
# COMPACT_ATOMS: atom_id res chain seq x y z
N MET A 1 -13.88 -25.58 -23.03
CA MET A 1 -13.44 -25.94 -21.66
C MET A 1 -13.34 -24.67 -20.85
N ILE A 2 -14.16 -24.53 -19.81
CA ILE A 2 -14.18 -23.36 -18.94
C ILE A 2 -12.91 -23.40 -18.08
N PRO A 3 -12.04 -22.37 -18.12
CA PRO A 3 -10.79 -22.37 -17.36
C PRO A 3 -11.09 -22.37 -15.86
N THR A 4 -10.49 -23.30 -15.13
CA THR A 4 -10.63 -23.41 -13.68
C THR A 4 -9.99 -22.20 -12.99
N THR A 5 -10.51 -21.83 -11.82
CA THR A 5 -10.05 -20.69 -11.01
C THR A 5 -8.56 -20.73 -10.69
N ALA A 6 -7.99 -21.93 -10.51
CA ALA A 6 -6.55 -22.13 -10.34
C ALA A 6 -5.73 -21.71 -11.58
N ARG A 7 -6.26 -21.93 -12.78
CA ARG A 7 -5.59 -21.59 -14.06
C ARG A 7 -5.61 -20.09 -14.33
N LEU A 8 -6.67 -19.39 -13.89
CA LEU A 8 -6.75 -17.93 -13.90
C LEU A 8 -5.77 -17.28 -12.91
N ALA A 9 -5.63 -17.83 -11.70
CA ALA A 9 -4.70 -17.30 -10.70
C ALA A 9 -3.23 -17.37 -11.16
N HIS A 10 -2.85 -18.39 -11.94
CA HIS A 10 -1.52 -18.47 -12.53
C HIS A 10 -1.30 -17.49 -13.70
N ALA A 11 -2.35 -17.13 -14.44
CA ALA A 11 -2.26 -16.19 -15.55
C ALA A 11 -2.01 -14.73 -15.08
N TYR A 12 -2.52 -14.37 -13.89
CA TYR A 12 -2.36 -13.03 -13.31
C TYR A 12 -1.18 -12.90 -12.34
N LYS A 13 -0.30 -13.90 -12.24
CA LYS A 13 0.90 -13.76 -11.43
C LYS A 13 1.86 -12.81 -12.16
N PRO A 14 2.12 -11.59 -11.66
CA PRO A 14 3.06 -10.69 -12.31
C PRO A 14 4.45 -11.35 -12.28
N LEU A 15 4.92 -11.78 -13.44
CA LEU A 15 6.27 -12.31 -13.61
C LEU A 15 7.17 -11.13 -13.93
N ILE A 16 8.03 -10.77 -12.99
CA ILE A 16 9.08 -9.78 -13.22
C ILE A 16 10.09 -10.43 -14.18
N LYS A 17 10.06 -10.03 -15.45
CA LYS A 17 11.08 -10.42 -16.43
C LYS A 17 12.23 -9.44 -16.29
N PHE A 18 13.34 -9.89 -15.69
CA PHE A 18 14.57 -9.11 -15.70
C PHE A 18 15.09 -9.07 -17.13
N VAL A 19 14.94 -7.91 -17.79
CA VAL A 19 15.49 -7.68 -19.13
C VAL A 19 16.95 -7.27 -18.95
N GLY A 20 17.87 -8.20 -19.18
CA GLY A 20 19.31 -7.97 -19.07
C GLY A 20 20.13 -9.24 -19.31
N ASN A 21 21.41 -9.09 -19.67
CA ASN A 21 22.34 -10.22 -19.79
C ASN A 21 22.57 -10.83 -18.39
N LYS A 22 22.60 -12.16 -18.27
CA LYS A 22 22.88 -12.87 -17.00
C LYS A 22 24.18 -12.37 -16.37
N GLU A 23 25.17 -12.07 -17.20
CA GLU A 23 26.46 -11.53 -16.77
C GLU A 23 26.34 -10.13 -16.15
N SER A 24 25.53 -9.25 -16.75
CA SER A 24 25.26 -7.92 -16.18
C SER A 24 24.52 -8.01 -14.85
N LEU A 25 23.61 -8.98 -14.69
CA LEU A 25 22.93 -9.23 -13.41
C LEU A 25 23.93 -9.68 -12.33
N ILE A 26 24.83 -10.61 -12.68
CA ILE A 26 25.87 -11.08 -11.76
C ILE A 26 26.83 -9.94 -11.38
N GLN A 27 27.19 -9.06 -12.33
CA GLN A 27 28.02 -7.88 -12.05
C GLN A 27 27.30 -6.87 -11.15
N ILE A 28 26.01 -6.60 -11.38
CA ILE A 28 25.20 -5.74 -10.52
C ILE A 28 25.12 -6.34 -9.11
N MET A 29 24.85 -7.64 -8.98
CA MET A 29 24.84 -8.32 -7.69
C MET A 29 26.19 -8.20 -6.97
N LYS A 30 27.30 -8.43 -7.69
CA LYS A 30 28.67 -8.25 -7.17
C LYS A 30 28.94 -6.79 -6.74
N SER A 31 28.47 -5.80 -7.50
CA SER A 31 28.65 -4.38 -7.18
C SER A 31 27.95 -3.97 -5.88
N HIS A 32 26.92 -4.69 -5.46
CA HIS A 32 26.19 -4.46 -4.22
C HIS A 32 26.74 -5.27 -3.03
N ASN A 33 27.93 -5.87 -3.15
CA ASN A 33 28.52 -6.76 -2.13
C ASN A 33 27.50 -7.78 -1.59
N TYR A 34 26.76 -8.45 -2.48
CA TYR A 34 25.74 -9.44 -2.10
C TYR A 34 26.25 -10.58 -1.20
N GLU A 35 27.56 -10.83 -1.18
CA GLU A 35 28.22 -11.84 -0.33
C GLU A 35 28.34 -11.38 1.13
N GLU A 36 28.34 -10.06 1.37
CA GLU A 36 28.42 -9.50 2.71
C GLU A 36 27.01 -9.18 3.23
N VAL A 37 26.47 -10.07 4.06
CA VAL A 37 25.24 -9.79 4.82
C VAL A 37 25.56 -8.68 5.83
N LYS A 38 25.16 -7.45 5.51
CA LYS A 38 25.31 -6.28 6.39
C LYS A 38 24.03 -6.03 7.18
N PRO A 39 24.13 -5.52 8.42
CA PRO A 39 22.95 -5.10 9.15
C PRO A 39 22.30 -3.91 8.44
N HIS A 40 20.98 -3.81 8.52
CA HIS A 40 20.27 -2.66 7.99
C HIS A 40 20.64 -1.39 8.80
N PRO A 41 20.74 -0.20 8.19
CA PRO A 41 21.09 1.03 8.93
C PRO A 41 20.11 1.36 10.06
N CYS A 42 18.87 0.85 9.99
CA CYS A 42 17.84 1.04 11.02
C CYS A 42 17.78 -0.12 12.05
N THR A 43 18.67 -1.11 12.00
CA THR A 43 18.68 -2.18 13.02
C THR A 43 19.37 -1.69 14.30
N MET A 44 18.66 -1.77 15.42
CA MET A 44 19.27 -1.54 16.73
C MET A 44 20.36 -2.59 16.95
N ASN A 45 21.53 -2.16 17.44
CA ASN A 45 22.67 -3.02 17.80
C ASN A 45 23.29 -3.83 16.64
N ASN A 46 23.15 -3.40 15.39
CA ASN A 46 23.78 -4.05 14.23
C ASN A 46 23.44 -5.55 14.10
N ILE A 47 22.22 -5.94 14.51
CA ILE A 47 21.76 -7.33 14.44
C ILE A 47 21.74 -7.78 12.97
N LEU A 48 22.44 -8.88 12.69
CA LEU A 48 22.48 -9.48 11.35
C LEU A 48 21.23 -10.34 11.10
N PRO A 49 20.65 -10.31 9.89
CA PRO A 49 19.61 -11.25 9.49
C PRO A 49 20.04 -12.70 9.72
N GLY A 50 19.23 -13.48 10.46
CA GLY A 50 19.52 -14.89 10.77
C GLY A 50 20.54 -15.12 11.89
N SER A 51 20.99 -14.07 12.58
CA SER A 51 21.77 -14.19 13.81
C SER A 51 20.95 -14.80 14.96
N LYS A 52 21.63 -15.23 16.03
CA LYS A 52 20.98 -15.80 17.24
C LYS A 52 20.05 -14.80 17.94
N ASP A 53 20.28 -13.52 17.74
CA ASP A 53 19.49 -12.43 18.33
C ASP A 53 18.20 -12.14 17.52
N CYS A 54 18.05 -12.74 16.33
CA CYS A 54 16.82 -12.66 15.56
C CYS A 54 15.76 -13.64 16.11
N LEU A 55 14.51 -13.17 16.18
CA LEU A 55 13.38 -14.05 16.49
C LEU A 55 13.23 -15.13 15.41
N SER A 56 12.98 -16.37 15.85
CA SER A 56 12.72 -17.45 14.92
C SER A 56 11.36 -17.26 14.23
N VAL A 57 11.27 -17.69 12.98
CA VAL A 57 10.01 -17.61 12.21
C VAL A 57 8.90 -18.41 12.92
N THR A 58 9.23 -19.55 13.50
CA THR A 58 8.31 -20.39 14.29
C THR A 58 7.74 -19.65 15.49
N ASP A 59 8.57 -18.87 16.20
CA ASP A 59 8.10 -18.12 17.37
C ASP A 59 7.16 -16.98 16.98
N ILE A 60 7.42 -16.31 15.85
CA ILE A 60 6.55 -15.26 15.32
C ILE A 60 5.21 -15.83 14.90
N LEU A 61 5.22 -16.93 14.14
CA LEU A 61 4.01 -17.58 13.64
C LEU A 61 3.14 -18.14 14.78
N SER A 62 3.75 -18.62 15.87
CA SER A 62 3.00 -19.12 17.04
C SER A 62 2.15 -18.05 17.74
N LYS A 63 2.57 -16.78 17.66
CA LYS A 63 1.90 -15.63 18.27
C LYS A 63 0.93 -14.94 17.33
N GLN A 64 0.98 -15.26 16.04
CA GLN A 64 0.12 -14.66 15.03
C GLN A 64 -1.26 -15.32 15.09
N LEU A 65 -2.31 -14.50 15.26
CA LEU A 65 -3.67 -14.99 15.15
C LEU A 65 -3.90 -15.58 13.75
N PRO A 66 -4.58 -16.73 13.64
CA PRO A 66 -4.83 -17.34 12.35
C PRO A 66 -5.61 -16.37 11.46
N PHE A 67 -5.10 -16.16 10.25
CA PHE A 67 -5.76 -15.31 9.26
C PHE A 67 -7.09 -15.95 8.87
N LYS A 68 -8.18 -15.41 9.42
CA LYS A 68 -9.54 -15.88 9.14
C LYS A 68 -10.12 -15.08 7.98
N VAL A 69 -10.17 -15.69 6.80
CA VAL A 69 -10.95 -15.18 5.68
C VAL A 69 -12.42 -15.37 6.02
N VAL A 70 -13.09 -14.29 6.42
CA VAL A 70 -14.54 -14.29 6.57
C VAL A 70 -15.13 -13.95 5.21
N PRO A 71 -15.89 -14.87 4.56
CA PRO A 71 -16.54 -14.55 3.31
C PRO A 71 -17.50 -13.38 3.54
N TYR A 72 -17.44 -12.39 2.67
CA TYR A 72 -18.34 -11.26 2.71
C TYR A 72 -19.74 -11.73 2.30
N VAL A 73 -20.59 -12.00 3.29
CA VAL A 73 -21.99 -12.35 3.07
C VAL A 73 -22.79 -11.06 3.03
N ASN A 74 -23.21 -10.64 1.85
CA ASN A 74 -24.24 -9.61 1.69
C ASN A 74 -25.56 -10.15 2.27
N LYS A 75 -25.82 -9.91 3.56
CA LYS A 75 -27.08 -10.28 4.21
C LYS A 75 -28.30 -9.49 3.69
N ASN A 76 -28.09 -8.48 2.84
CA ASN A 76 -29.14 -7.61 2.35
C ASN A 76 -29.22 -7.68 0.82
N VAL A 77 -29.81 -8.74 0.30
CA VAL A 77 -30.38 -8.76 -1.06
C VAL A 77 -31.83 -8.30 -0.92
N ALA A 78 -32.03 -6.99 -1.06
CA ALA A 78 -33.29 -6.27 -1.37
C ALA A 78 -33.41 -4.97 -0.58
N SER A 79 -32.96 -3.87 -1.17
CA SER A 79 -33.83 -2.72 -1.43
C SER A 79 -33.06 -1.72 -2.29
N GLN A 80 -33.40 -1.67 -3.57
CA GLN A 80 -33.19 -0.48 -4.39
C GLN A 80 -34.06 0.63 -3.79
N LEU A 81 -33.64 1.29 -2.71
CA LEU A 81 -34.24 2.55 -2.24
C LEU A 81 -33.32 3.16 -1.18
N ALA A 82 -32.78 4.34 -1.50
CA ALA A 82 -31.99 5.25 -0.66
C ALA A 82 -30.64 4.73 -0.12
N ASN A 83 -29.57 5.40 -0.53
CA ASN A 83 -28.22 5.31 0.04
C ASN A 83 -28.20 5.67 1.54
N LYS A 84 -28.66 4.79 2.42
CA LYS A 84 -28.26 4.76 3.83
C LYS A 84 -27.14 3.74 3.97
N GLY A 85 -25.91 4.20 3.79
CA GLY A 85 -24.76 3.49 4.35
C GLY A 85 -24.95 3.29 5.85
N LYS A 86 -24.23 2.34 6.45
CA LYS A 86 -24.24 1.97 7.89
C LYS A 86 -24.20 3.11 8.93
N TYR A 87 -24.06 4.36 8.49
CA TYR A 87 -24.03 5.56 9.30
C TYR A 87 -25.24 6.41 8.95
N ASP A 88 -26.13 6.63 9.92
CA ASP A 88 -27.06 7.73 9.86
C ASP A 88 -26.25 9.02 10.00
N PHE A 89 -25.93 9.66 8.88
CA PHE A 89 -25.31 10.98 8.87
C PHE A 89 -26.36 12.00 9.34
N ALA A 90 -26.58 12.06 10.65
CA ALA A 90 -27.34 13.13 11.25
C ALA A 90 -26.51 14.41 11.12
N PRO A 91 -27.07 15.51 10.56
CA PRO A 91 -26.37 16.78 10.53
C PRO A 91 -26.22 17.29 11.96
N ARG A 92 -25.11 16.91 12.62
CA ARG A 92 -24.64 17.57 13.83
C ARG A 92 -24.16 18.96 13.39
N GLY A 93 -24.68 20.00 14.02
CA GLY A 93 -24.13 21.34 13.84
C GLY A 93 -22.63 21.38 14.19
N LEU A 94 -21.95 22.40 13.68
CA LEU A 94 -20.54 22.65 13.99
C LEU A 94 -20.37 22.93 15.49
N LYS A 95 -19.39 22.28 16.11
CA LYS A 95 -18.99 22.58 17.50
C LYS A 95 -18.15 23.86 17.55
N PRO A 96 -18.04 24.53 18.71
CA PRO A 96 -17.14 25.68 18.85
C PRO A 96 -15.71 25.28 18.50
N GLY A 97 -15.12 25.97 17.52
CA GLY A 97 -13.77 25.72 17.00
C GLY A 97 -13.69 24.76 15.80
N GLU A 98 -14.81 24.19 15.35
CA GLU A 98 -14.87 23.45 14.08
C GLU A 98 -15.18 24.42 12.93
N LEU A 99 -14.62 24.13 11.75
CA LEU A 99 -14.82 24.92 10.54
C LEU A 99 -15.67 24.12 9.54
N GLU A 100 -16.52 24.84 8.81
CA GLU A 100 -17.43 24.24 7.84
C GLU A 100 -16.70 23.77 6.58
N SER A 101 -15.65 24.50 6.21
CA SER A 101 -14.91 24.28 4.98
C SER A 101 -13.42 24.42 5.20
N VAL A 102 -12.65 23.64 4.43
CA VAL A 102 -11.18 23.70 4.40
C VAL A 102 -10.69 25.11 4.02
N PHE A 103 -11.47 25.88 3.26
CA PHE A 103 -11.14 27.27 2.90
C PHE A 103 -11.26 28.27 4.07
N GLN A 104 -11.86 27.87 5.18
CA GLN A 104 -11.94 28.69 6.39
C GLN A 104 -10.74 28.44 7.33
N LEU A 105 -9.89 27.45 7.04
CA LEU A 105 -8.68 27.20 7.82
C LEU A 105 -7.69 28.36 7.67
N PRO A 106 -6.77 28.57 8.63
CA PRO A 106 -5.64 29.47 8.44
C PRO A 106 -4.87 29.14 7.15
N LYS A 107 -4.42 30.15 6.38
CA LYS A 107 -3.76 29.98 5.06
C LYS A 107 -2.63 28.93 5.04
N ARG A 108 -1.91 28.77 6.14
CA ARG A 108 -0.83 27.77 6.30
C ARG A 108 -1.31 26.31 6.26
N TYR A 109 -2.59 26.07 6.47
CA TYR A 109 -3.24 24.75 6.43
C TYR A 109 -4.23 24.62 5.27
N GLN A 110 -4.38 25.66 4.44
CA GLN A 110 -5.15 25.57 3.20
C GLN A 110 -4.29 24.91 2.13
N TYR A 111 -4.92 24.17 1.23
CA TYR A 111 -4.23 23.71 0.02
C TYR A 111 -3.79 24.92 -0.80
N LYS A 112 -2.54 24.88 -1.26
CA LYS A 112 -2.06 25.86 -2.22
C LYS A 112 -2.81 25.63 -3.55
N PRO A 113 -3.44 26.66 -4.14
CA PRO A 113 -3.98 26.54 -5.49
C PRO A 113 -2.88 26.07 -6.45
N ILE A 114 -3.25 25.17 -7.35
CA ILE A 114 -2.35 24.66 -8.39
C ILE A 114 -2.07 25.82 -9.34
N ASP A 115 -0.79 26.02 -9.68
CA ASP A 115 -0.39 27.07 -10.63
C ASP A 115 -0.82 26.72 -12.06
N GLU A 116 -1.04 27.70 -12.93
CA GLU A 116 -1.48 27.44 -14.32
C GLU A 116 -0.48 26.55 -15.07
N LEU A 117 0.82 26.78 -14.84
CA LEU A 117 1.90 25.94 -15.39
C LEU A 117 1.86 24.50 -14.87
N GLU A 118 1.48 24.30 -13.60
CA GLU A 118 1.33 22.97 -13.02
C GLU A 118 0.10 22.27 -13.62
N ILE A 119 -1.01 22.99 -13.83
CA ILE A 119 -2.20 22.47 -14.51
C ILE A 119 -1.85 22.00 -15.92
N ASP A 120 -1.14 22.82 -16.69
CA ASP A 120 -0.71 22.47 -18.05
C ASP A 120 0.26 21.29 -18.08
N THR A 121 1.18 21.20 -17.11
CA THR A 121 2.10 20.07 -16.98
C THR A 121 1.36 18.78 -16.64
N ILE A 122 0.38 18.82 -15.74
CA ILE A 122 -0.44 17.66 -15.37
C ILE A 122 -1.28 17.20 -16.57
N ASN A 123 -1.94 18.15 -17.26
CA ASN A 123 -2.77 17.86 -18.43
C ASN A 123 -1.94 17.37 -19.62
N GLY A 124 -0.70 17.85 -19.77
CA GLY A 124 0.27 17.43 -20.78
C GLY A 124 0.93 16.07 -20.51
N GLY A 125 0.58 15.39 -19.41
CA GLY A 125 1.15 14.07 -19.09
C GLY A 125 2.52 14.12 -18.42
N GLY A 126 2.91 15.25 -17.84
CA GLY A 126 4.11 15.38 -17.01
C GLY A 126 5.44 15.42 -17.77
N ALA A 127 5.41 15.62 -19.10
CA ALA A 127 6.60 15.77 -19.91
C ALA A 127 6.76 17.25 -20.34
N LEU A 128 7.68 17.95 -19.68
CA LEU A 128 8.37 19.12 -20.22
C LEU A 128 9.78 18.69 -20.64
#